data_AF-A0AAN6SNW3-F1
#
_entry.id   AF-A0AAN6SNW3-F1
#
_cell.length_a   1.000
_cell.length_b   1.000
_cell.length_c   1.000
_cell.angle_alpha   90.00
_cell.angle_beta   90.00
_cell.angle_gamma   90.00
#
_symmetry.space_group_name_H-M   'P 1'
#
loop_
_entity.id
_entity.type
_entity.pdbx_description
1 polymer ?
#
loop_
_entity_poly.entity_id
_entity_poly.type
_entity_poly.pdbx_seq_one_letter_code
_entity_poly.pdbx_strand_id
1 'polypeptide(L)'
;MPTCVPSLVQALPTIPPYYPVLVTNSTKPIQLEVIRQLLNLGCHVRAAVTWSDPARWLDDEFGGPRRFGSFERILLGPGQLSHRSAYRDAVKDMRAIIHAPTVPRFGDQDRSVEEVWSLTCDTVTAMLEAAEHEQSVEAFVYTSSLVAAATPVPHTDTFVTEDSCNATDVIMALNNPEHFDTVRNSCLIRAEQALWHWKRQACPRFKINVVSASNVIGHKIAPEHTPADWRNWFWRLYQKGSTGPVIEGAGPQQSHWYVDVEDVALLHVASIFDEFANERLQAWGSRRDWNDALNVLRAYHVGKLRKEAEMSADWGEEFDLGKAQEQALARYPVIRGDRNDNDGKNKRGQLSTDFTKVLDIFEKWKGAGRWKLFQTSLRESLDLFEAYTAHTNGANGVPINGVQAGEVQAKDKHANGVPNGVPVGVPINRVRESDVQAKEMHGNGVQANGIMTLANGEARSGSAPPLGMRPQRPRQKSRA
;
A
#
# COMPACT_ATOMS: atom_id res chain seq x y z
N MET A 1 13.57 39.34 35.33
CA MET A 1 12.32 39.01 34.63
C MET A 1 12.60 37.79 33.78
N PRO A 2 11.87 36.67 33.95
CA PRO A 2 12.10 35.50 33.12
C PRO A 2 11.49 35.75 31.74
N THR A 3 12.33 35.70 30.72
CA THR A 3 11.96 35.79 29.31
C THR A 3 11.05 34.61 28.95
N CYS A 4 9.82 34.95 28.57
CA CYS A 4 8.85 34.01 28.02
C CYS A 4 9.42 33.43 26.71
N VAL A 5 9.79 32.15 26.72
CA VAL A 5 10.04 31.41 25.49
C VAL A 5 8.68 31.28 24.79
N PRO A 6 8.51 31.69 23.52
CA PRO A 6 7.28 31.43 22.81
C PRO A 6 7.10 29.92 22.70
N SER A 7 6.05 29.40 23.34
CA SER A 7 5.54 28.07 23.07
C SER A 7 5.10 28.06 21.60
N LEU A 8 5.95 27.52 20.71
CA LEU A 8 5.59 27.22 19.33
C LEU A 8 4.69 25.98 19.31
N VAL A 9 3.50 26.08 19.91
CA VAL A 9 2.39 25.25 19.44
C VAL A 9 2.00 25.88 18.11
N GLN A 10 2.59 25.40 17.01
CA GLN A 10 2.06 25.73 15.69
C GLN A 10 0.60 25.30 15.68
N ALA A 11 -0.31 26.26 15.54
CA ALA A 11 -1.70 25.95 15.31
C ALA A 11 -1.80 25.02 14.09
N LEU A 12 -2.67 24.02 14.17
CA LEU A 12 -3.04 23.17 13.04
C LEU A 12 -3.26 24.03 11.80
N PRO A 13 -2.89 23.54 10.59
CA PRO A 13 -3.19 24.28 9.37
C PRO A 13 -4.68 24.60 9.34
N THR A 14 -5.01 25.86 9.03
CA THR A 14 -6.41 26.23 8.87
C THR A 14 -6.94 25.55 7.63
N ILE A 15 -7.85 24.60 7.82
CA ILE A 15 -8.51 23.90 6.73
C ILE A 15 -9.58 24.84 6.18
N PRO A 16 -9.53 25.21 4.89
CA PRO A 16 -10.55 26.06 4.29
C PRO A 16 -11.93 25.40 4.41
N PRO A 17 -12.99 26.16 4.73
CA PRO A 17 -14.36 25.64 4.67
C PRO A 17 -14.64 25.06 3.28
N TYR A 18 -15.32 23.92 3.22
CA TYR A 18 -15.64 23.23 1.95
C TYR A 18 -14.39 22.95 1.10
N TYR A 19 -13.44 22.18 1.64
CA TYR A 19 -12.28 21.73 0.89
C TYR A 19 -12.58 20.38 0.19
N PRO A 20 -12.81 20.34 -1.15
CA PRO A 20 -13.11 19.10 -1.85
C PRO A 20 -11.85 18.26 -2.11
N VAL A 21 -11.92 16.99 -1.71
CA VAL A 21 -10.86 16.00 -1.87
C VAL A 21 -11.38 14.77 -2.59
N LEU A 22 -10.71 14.38 -3.67
CA LEU A 22 -10.90 13.10 -4.34
C LEU A 22 -10.06 12.02 -3.65
N VAL A 23 -10.65 10.88 -3.31
CA VAL A 23 -9.93 9.70 -2.82
C VAL A 23 -10.19 8.54 -3.77
N THR A 24 -9.16 7.94 -4.37
CA THR A 24 -9.34 6.75 -5.23
C THR A 24 -9.18 5.45 -4.46
N ASN A 25 -9.69 4.35 -5.01
CA ASN A 25 -9.68 3.04 -4.34
C ASN A 25 -10.32 3.11 -2.94
N SER A 26 -11.45 3.82 -2.86
CA SER A 26 -12.10 4.22 -1.61
C SER A 26 -12.67 3.09 -0.74
N THR A 27 -12.58 1.84 -1.19
CA THR A 27 -12.97 0.65 -0.40
C THR A 27 -11.81 0.02 0.37
N LYS A 28 -10.58 0.54 0.22
CA LYS A 28 -9.38 0.01 0.87
C LYS A 28 -9.20 0.59 2.28
N PRO A 29 -8.61 -0.17 3.23
CA PRO A 29 -8.56 0.23 4.64
C PRO A 29 -7.92 1.60 4.91
N ILE A 30 -6.79 1.92 4.26
CA ILE A 30 -6.14 3.23 4.39
C ILE A 30 -7.07 4.33 3.88
N GLN A 31 -7.68 4.12 2.72
CA GLN A 31 -8.54 5.10 2.07
C GLN A 31 -9.83 5.36 2.87
N LEU A 32 -10.43 4.33 3.47
CA LEU A 32 -11.60 4.49 4.35
C LEU A 32 -11.27 5.37 5.56
N GLU A 33 -10.11 5.13 6.16
CA GLU A 33 -9.65 5.90 7.31
C GLU A 33 -9.29 7.35 6.93
N VAL A 34 -8.69 7.56 5.76
CA VAL A 34 -8.49 8.89 5.16
C VAL A 34 -9.81 9.63 4.96
N ILE A 35 -10.82 8.98 4.37
CA ILE A 35 -12.15 9.55 4.16
C ILE A 35 -12.76 9.96 5.51
N ARG A 36 -12.68 9.07 6.51
CA ARG A 36 -13.18 9.34 7.87
C ARG A 36 -12.54 10.60 8.47
N GLN A 37 -11.22 10.72 8.40
CA GLN A 37 -10.48 11.87 8.96
C GLN A 37 -10.77 13.16 8.19
N LEU A 38 -10.79 13.14 6.85
CA LEU A 38 -11.14 14.32 6.05
C LEU A 38 -12.54 14.84 6.35
N LEU A 39 -13.53 13.95 6.43
CA LEU A 39 -14.89 14.31 6.79
C LEU A 39 -14.99 14.85 8.23
N ASN A 40 -14.24 14.30 9.19
CA ASN A 40 -14.15 14.83 10.56
C ASN A 40 -13.57 16.25 10.61
N LEU A 41 -12.71 16.58 9.65
CA LEU A 41 -12.13 17.91 9.48
C LEU A 41 -13.04 18.87 8.69
N GLY A 42 -14.25 18.44 8.31
CA GLY A 42 -15.21 19.25 7.56
C GLY A 42 -14.90 19.39 6.06
N CYS A 43 -14.03 18.53 5.52
CA CYS A 43 -13.79 18.46 4.08
C CYS A 43 -14.99 17.87 3.34
N HIS A 44 -15.12 18.21 2.06
CA HIS A 44 -15.99 17.48 1.15
C HIS A 44 -15.17 16.34 0.51
N VAL A 45 -15.67 15.12 0.54
CA VAL A 45 -14.94 13.95 0.02
C VAL A 45 -15.70 13.31 -1.12
N ARG A 46 -15.03 13.20 -2.27
CA ARG A 46 -15.46 12.38 -3.40
C ARG A 46 -14.72 11.06 -3.36
N ALA A 47 -15.42 9.99 -3.04
CA ALA A 47 -14.89 8.63 -3.05
C ALA A 47 -14.99 8.01 -4.45
N ALA A 48 -13.85 7.91 -5.15
CA ALA A 48 -13.77 7.20 -6.41
C ALA A 48 -13.54 5.70 -6.18
N VAL A 49 -14.39 4.92 -6.84
CA VAL A 49 -14.34 3.44 -6.86
C VAL A 49 -14.40 2.96 -8.30
N THR A 50 -13.80 1.81 -8.59
CA THR A 50 -13.89 1.21 -9.92
C THR A 50 -15.31 0.69 -10.17
N TRP A 51 -15.78 0.71 -11.42
CA TRP A 51 -17.13 0.23 -11.80
C TRP A 51 -17.46 -1.19 -11.28
N SER A 52 -16.46 -2.05 -11.14
CA SER A 52 -16.61 -3.42 -10.64
C SER A 52 -16.72 -3.54 -9.11
N ASP A 53 -16.55 -2.46 -8.36
CA ASP A 53 -16.54 -2.47 -6.90
C ASP A 53 -17.95 -2.22 -6.33
N PRO A 54 -18.55 -3.17 -5.59
CA PRO A 54 -19.86 -2.99 -4.97
C PRO A 54 -19.77 -2.04 -3.76
N ALA A 55 -19.64 -0.75 -4.01
CA ALA A 55 -19.30 0.25 -2.99
C ALA A 55 -20.46 1.14 -2.52
N ARG A 56 -21.73 0.76 -2.79
CA ARG A 56 -22.91 1.52 -2.36
C ARG A 56 -22.99 1.71 -0.84
N TRP A 57 -22.46 0.75 -0.08
CA TRP A 57 -22.39 0.81 1.38
C TRP A 57 -21.59 2.00 1.91
N LEU A 58 -20.69 2.61 1.11
CA LEU A 58 -19.99 3.83 1.51
C LEU A 58 -20.96 5.00 1.75
N ASP A 59 -22.10 5.01 1.05
CA ASP A 59 -23.10 6.06 1.18
C ASP A 59 -23.77 6.01 2.57
N ASP A 60 -24.00 4.81 3.09
CA ASP A 60 -24.54 4.60 4.44
C ASP A 60 -23.48 4.89 5.51
N GLU A 61 -22.24 4.44 5.29
CA GLU A 61 -21.12 4.62 6.22
C GLU A 61 -20.71 6.09 6.37
N PHE A 62 -20.67 6.85 5.27
CA PHE A 62 -20.13 8.21 5.25
C PHE A 62 -21.14 9.32 4.91
N GLY A 63 -22.28 8.99 4.31
CA GLY A 63 -23.30 9.94 3.84
C GLY A 63 -24.42 10.24 4.84
N GLY A 64 -24.33 9.74 6.08
CA GLY A 64 -25.35 9.94 7.11
C GLY A 64 -25.69 11.43 7.41
N PRO A 65 -26.80 11.72 8.12
CA PRO A 65 -27.36 13.08 8.24
C PRO A 65 -26.41 14.16 8.74
N ARG A 66 -25.41 13.79 9.57
CA ARG A 66 -24.39 14.72 10.10
C ARG A 66 -23.35 15.16 9.06
N ARG A 67 -23.29 14.50 7.91
CA ARG A 67 -22.31 14.69 6.82
C ARG A 67 -23.01 14.92 5.48
N PHE A 68 -24.29 15.29 5.52
CA PHE A 68 -25.09 15.50 4.32
C PHE A 68 -24.45 16.54 3.41
N GLY A 69 -24.19 16.16 2.16
CA GLY A 69 -23.51 17.02 1.18
C GLY A 69 -22.00 17.18 1.40
N SER A 70 -21.39 16.47 2.35
CA SER A 70 -19.93 16.43 2.55
C SER A 70 -19.30 15.16 2.00
N PHE A 71 -20.10 14.16 1.61
CA PHE A 71 -19.63 12.91 1.01
C PHE A 71 -20.39 12.64 -0.28
N GLU A 72 -19.66 12.26 -1.32
CA GLU A 72 -20.23 11.68 -2.53
C GLU A 72 -19.35 10.53 -3.03
N ARG A 73 -19.97 9.59 -3.75
CA ARG A 73 -19.28 8.48 -4.38
C ARG A 73 -19.36 8.63 -5.89
N ILE A 74 -18.24 8.44 -6.58
CA ILE A 74 -18.18 8.42 -8.04
C ILE A 74 -17.65 7.07 -8.55
N LEU A 75 -18.27 6.56 -9.61
CA LEU A 75 -17.78 5.39 -10.31
C LEU A 75 -16.80 5.83 -11.40
N LEU A 76 -15.57 5.32 -11.35
CA LEU A 76 -14.67 5.39 -12.48
C LEU A 76 -15.20 4.46 -13.57
N GLY A 77 -15.47 5.01 -14.74
CA GLY A 77 -16.16 4.31 -15.83
C GLY A 77 -15.43 3.04 -16.29
N PRO A 78 -16.11 2.15 -17.04
CA PRO A 78 -15.55 0.87 -17.50
C PRO A 78 -14.42 1.00 -18.55
N GLY A 79 -13.87 2.21 -18.74
CA GLY A 79 -12.76 2.47 -19.65
C GLY A 79 -11.41 2.00 -19.09
N GLN A 80 -10.41 1.97 -19.98
CA GLN A 80 -9.02 1.75 -19.58
C GLN A 80 -8.58 2.89 -18.65
N LEU A 81 -8.43 2.59 -17.35
CA LEU A 81 -7.92 3.51 -16.33
C LEU A 81 -6.53 4.10 -16.66
N SER A 82 -5.88 3.57 -17.69
CA SER A 82 -4.66 4.07 -18.34
C SER A 82 -4.87 5.31 -19.22
N HIS A 83 -6.10 5.84 -19.32
CA HIS A 83 -6.39 7.07 -20.06
C HIS A 83 -6.93 8.17 -19.16
N ARG A 84 -6.38 9.38 -19.27
CA ARG A 84 -6.78 10.54 -18.45
C ARG A 84 -8.28 10.85 -18.50
N SER A 85 -8.95 10.56 -19.62
CA SER A 85 -10.39 10.77 -19.79
C SER A 85 -11.23 9.95 -18.82
N ALA A 86 -10.70 8.84 -18.30
CA ALA A 86 -11.36 8.01 -17.29
C ALA A 86 -11.54 8.73 -15.95
N TYR A 87 -10.73 9.76 -15.69
CA TYR A 87 -10.73 10.51 -14.43
C TYR A 87 -11.36 11.90 -14.53
N ARG A 88 -11.75 12.35 -15.74
CA ARG A 88 -12.24 13.71 -15.99
C ARG A 88 -13.34 14.13 -15.01
N ASP A 89 -14.36 13.30 -14.85
CA ASP A 89 -15.49 13.62 -13.97
C ASP A 89 -15.10 13.49 -12.49
N ALA A 90 -14.16 12.60 -12.17
CA ALA A 90 -13.69 12.38 -10.80
C ALA A 90 -12.86 13.57 -10.29
N VAL A 91 -12.00 14.16 -11.12
CA VAL A 91 -11.13 15.28 -10.71
C VAL A 91 -11.86 16.62 -10.72
N LYS A 92 -12.98 16.74 -11.43
CA LYS A 92 -13.69 18.01 -11.63
C LYS A 92 -13.99 18.73 -10.31
N ASP A 93 -13.63 20.00 -10.21
CA ASP A 93 -13.85 20.87 -9.04
C ASP A 93 -13.14 20.40 -7.74
N MET A 94 -12.15 19.51 -7.82
CA MET A 94 -11.41 19.00 -6.67
C MET A 94 -10.16 19.83 -6.38
N ARG A 95 -9.89 20.08 -5.09
CA ARG A 95 -8.71 20.83 -4.65
C ARG A 95 -7.55 19.95 -4.26
N ALA A 96 -7.82 18.73 -3.81
CA ALA A 96 -6.79 17.74 -3.60
C ALA A 96 -7.20 16.35 -4.07
N ILE A 97 -6.20 15.53 -4.34
CA ILE A 97 -6.37 14.14 -4.77
C ILE A 97 -5.49 13.26 -3.88
N ILE A 98 -6.08 12.23 -3.28
CA ILE A 98 -5.38 11.11 -2.64
C ILE A 98 -5.53 9.90 -3.55
N HIS A 99 -4.43 9.49 -4.18
CA HIS A 99 -4.42 8.42 -5.14
C HIS A 99 -3.71 7.18 -4.60
N ALA A 100 -4.46 6.09 -4.47
CA ALA A 100 -3.90 4.75 -4.31
C ALA A 100 -3.84 4.05 -5.67
N PRO A 101 -2.67 3.51 -6.08
CA PRO A 101 -2.51 2.85 -7.38
C PRO A 101 -3.33 1.56 -7.45
N THR A 102 -3.81 1.24 -8.65
CA THR A 102 -4.49 -0.03 -8.92
C THR A 102 -3.53 -0.97 -9.62
N VAL A 103 -3.16 -2.07 -8.97
CA VAL A 103 -2.38 -3.14 -9.60
C VAL A 103 -3.35 -4.12 -10.25
N PRO A 104 -3.20 -4.45 -11.54
CA PRO A 104 -4.03 -5.46 -12.20
C PRO A 104 -3.98 -6.81 -11.45
N ARG A 105 -5.10 -7.54 -11.44
CA ARG A 105 -5.09 -8.92 -10.93
C ARG A 105 -4.19 -9.77 -11.82
N PHE A 106 -3.22 -10.41 -11.20
CA PHE A 106 -2.29 -11.31 -11.86
C PHE A 106 -2.91 -12.72 -11.97
N GLY A 107 -2.73 -13.40 -13.10
CA GLY A 107 -3.18 -14.77 -13.32
C GLY A 107 -4.44 -14.97 -14.19
N ASP A 108 -5.19 -13.91 -14.51
CA ASP A 108 -6.45 -14.06 -15.26
C ASP A 108 -6.31 -13.83 -16.78
N GLN A 109 -5.17 -13.35 -17.30
CA GLN A 109 -5.12 -12.77 -18.66
C GLN A 109 -3.82 -12.98 -19.47
N ASP A 110 -2.99 -13.97 -19.16
CA ASP A 110 -1.73 -14.27 -19.92
C ASP A 110 -0.81 -13.06 -20.17
N ARG A 111 -0.88 -12.03 -19.31
CA ARG A 111 -0.10 -10.79 -19.48
C ARG A 111 1.34 -10.99 -19.03
N SER A 112 2.28 -10.38 -19.74
CA SER A 112 3.67 -10.32 -19.30
C SER A 112 3.83 -9.39 -18.08
N VAL A 113 4.93 -9.54 -17.35
CA VAL A 113 5.28 -8.67 -16.22
C VAL A 113 5.37 -7.20 -16.67
N GLU A 114 5.95 -6.95 -17.83
CA GLU A 114 6.10 -5.63 -18.43
C GLU A 114 4.77 -5.00 -18.86
N GLU A 115 3.83 -5.79 -19.37
CA GLU A 115 2.48 -5.30 -19.69
C GLU A 115 1.75 -4.87 -18.42
N VAL A 116 1.87 -5.64 -17.33
CA VAL A 116 1.28 -5.28 -16.03
C VAL A 116 1.94 -4.03 -15.45
N TRP A 117 3.27 -3.89 -15.59
CA TRP A 117 3.96 -2.65 -15.23
C TRP A 117 3.43 -1.45 -16.00
N SER A 118 3.36 -1.57 -17.33
CA SER A 118 2.91 -0.48 -18.21
C SER A 118 1.50 -0.04 -17.84
N LEU A 119 0.57 -0.99 -17.68
CA LEU A 119 -0.79 -0.69 -17.24
C LEU A 119 -0.84 0.00 -15.88
N THR A 120 -0.04 -0.45 -14.91
CA THR A 120 0.00 0.17 -13.58
C THR A 120 0.53 1.60 -13.65
N CYS A 121 1.66 1.80 -14.34
CA CYS A 121 2.25 3.12 -14.57
C CYS A 121 1.28 4.07 -15.29
N ASP A 122 0.64 3.59 -16.35
CA ASP A 122 -0.30 4.38 -17.15
C ASP A 122 -1.51 4.83 -16.31
N THR A 123 -1.97 4.02 -15.35
CA THR A 123 -3.07 4.46 -14.47
C THR A 123 -2.66 5.64 -13.59
N VAL A 124 -1.42 5.66 -13.11
CA VAL A 124 -0.88 6.72 -12.27
C VAL A 124 -0.63 7.99 -13.08
N THR A 125 0.00 7.87 -14.25
CA THR A 125 0.24 9.02 -15.14
C THR A 125 -1.07 9.60 -15.67
N ALA A 126 -2.05 8.77 -16.03
CA ALA A 126 -3.37 9.23 -16.46
C ALA A 126 -4.11 10.04 -15.37
N MET A 127 -3.98 9.63 -14.10
CA MET A 127 -4.55 10.38 -12.98
C MET A 127 -3.80 11.71 -12.77
N LEU A 128 -2.47 11.71 -12.83
CA LEU A 128 -1.64 12.93 -12.73
C LEU A 128 -1.94 13.92 -13.86
N GLU A 129 -2.09 13.42 -15.09
CA GLU A 129 -2.50 14.23 -16.23
C GLU A 129 -3.89 14.83 -16.04
N ALA A 130 -4.86 14.05 -15.54
CA ALA A 130 -6.19 14.56 -15.25
C ALA A 130 -6.16 15.65 -14.17
N ALA A 131 -5.36 15.44 -13.11
CA ALA A 131 -5.13 16.43 -12.06
C ALA A 131 -4.53 17.72 -12.60
N GLU A 132 -3.55 17.67 -13.52
CA GLU A 132 -2.93 18.86 -14.09
C GLU A 132 -3.89 19.66 -14.98
N HIS A 133 -4.80 18.98 -15.68
CA HIS A 133 -5.84 19.63 -16.49
C HIS A 133 -6.88 20.34 -15.61
N GLU A 134 -7.19 19.80 -14.43
CA GLU A 134 -8.07 20.44 -13.47
C GLU A 134 -7.36 21.62 -12.79
N GLN A 135 -7.83 22.84 -13.08
CA GLN A 135 -7.13 24.04 -12.63
C GLN A 135 -7.20 24.25 -11.11
N SER A 136 -8.23 23.68 -10.46
CA SER A 136 -8.48 23.81 -9.03
C SER A 136 -7.62 22.89 -8.14
N VAL A 137 -6.93 21.89 -8.70
CA VAL A 137 -6.08 20.97 -7.91
C VAL A 137 -4.84 21.71 -7.40
N GLU A 138 -4.64 21.65 -6.09
CA GLU A 138 -3.54 22.28 -5.34
C GLU A 138 -2.58 21.24 -4.75
N ALA A 139 -3.07 20.02 -4.45
CA ALA A 139 -2.28 18.96 -3.84
C ALA A 139 -2.61 17.57 -4.39
N PHE A 140 -1.58 16.76 -4.61
CA PHE A 140 -1.67 15.36 -4.99
C PHE A 140 -0.86 14.50 -4.03
N VAL A 141 -1.53 13.56 -3.37
CA VAL A 141 -0.91 12.65 -2.40
C VAL A 141 -1.01 11.23 -2.95
N TYR A 142 0.13 10.58 -3.11
CA TYR A 142 0.21 9.21 -3.60
C TYR A 142 0.43 8.23 -2.46
N THR A 143 -0.41 7.20 -2.37
CA THR A 143 -0.23 6.10 -1.43
C THR A 143 0.75 5.10 -2.01
N SER A 144 1.98 5.11 -1.49
CA SER A 144 3.00 4.12 -1.81
C SER A 144 3.15 3.09 -0.68
N SER A 145 4.16 2.25 -0.79
CA SER A 145 4.49 1.21 0.17
C SER A 145 5.99 1.18 0.40
N LEU A 146 6.39 0.75 1.59
CA LEU A 146 7.76 0.47 1.97
C LEU A 146 8.53 -0.35 0.92
N VAL A 147 7.86 -1.29 0.25
CA VAL A 147 8.46 -2.15 -0.78
C VAL A 147 8.93 -1.36 -2.01
N ALA A 148 8.41 -0.15 -2.24
CA ALA A 148 8.89 0.74 -3.29
C ALA A 148 10.34 1.20 -3.02
N ALA A 149 10.69 1.34 -1.74
CA ALA A 149 11.98 1.85 -1.31
C ALA A 149 13.00 0.73 -1.02
N ALA A 150 12.57 -0.36 -0.36
CA ALA A 150 13.45 -1.46 -0.01
C ALA A 150 12.69 -2.76 0.33
N THR A 151 13.31 -3.91 0.09
CA THR A 151 12.88 -5.20 0.64
C THR A 151 13.57 -5.43 1.98
N PRO A 152 12.86 -5.93 3.01
CA PRO A 152 13.50 -6.31 4.26
C PRO A 152 14.37 -7.55 4.05
N VAL A 153 15.69 -7.37 4.09
CA VAL A 153 16.64 -8.47 3.97
C VAL A 153 17.25 -8.78 5.35
N PRO A 154 17.13 -10.02 5.86
CA PRO A 154 17.83 -10.42 7.08
C PRO A 154 19.33 -10.10 7.02
N HIS A 155 19.92 -9.85 8.18
CA HIS A 155 21.36 -9.57 8.33
C HIS A 155 21.94 -8.37 7.56
N THR A 156 21.09 -7.53 6.95
CA THR A 156 21.52 -6.33 6.22
C THR A 156 20.93 -5.07 6.85
N ASP A 157 21.77 -4.13 7.28
CA ASP A 157 21.32 -2.81 7.73
C ASP A 157 21.14 -1.91 6.51
N THR A 158 19.91 -1.47 6.28
CA THR A 158 19.54 -0.62 5.14
C THR A 158 18.96 0.68 5.66
N PHE A 159 19.63 1.79 5.37
CA PHE A 159 19.10 3.12 5.63
C PHE A 159 18.39 3.63 4.39
N VAL A 160 17.10 3.94 4.53
CA VAL A 160 16.23 4.38 3.45
C VAL A 160 16.03 5.89 3.55
N THR A 161 16.33 6.55 2.44
CA THR A 161 16.09 7.97 2.20
C THR A 161 14.90 8.17 1.27
N GLU A 162 14.57 9.41 0.93
CA GLU A 162 13.59 9.74 -0.12
C GLU A 162 13.96 9.18 -1.51
N ASP A 163 15.25 9.09 -1.84
CA ASP A 163 15.73 8.60 -3.16
C ASP A 163 15.88 7.08 -3.25
N SER A 164 15.68 6.36 -2.15
CA SER A 164 15.88 4.91 -2.14
C SER A 164 14.85 4.19 -3.03
N CYS A 165 15.30 3.21 -3.81
CA CYS A 165 14.44 2.47 -4.72
C CYS A 165 14.78 0.97 -4.68
N ASN A 166 13.75 0.13 -4.63
CA ASN A 166 13.89 -1.31 -4.58
C ASN A 166 14.06 -1.94 -5.97
N ALA A 167 15.24 -1.77 -6.59
CA ALA A 167 15.53 -2.37 -7.89
C ALA A 167 15.55 -3.91 -7.86
N THR A 168 15.81 -4.52 -6.69
CA THR A 168 15.90 -5.97 -6.52
C THR A 168 14.58 -6.66 -6.84
N ASP A 169 13.46 -6.20 -6.29
CA ASP A 169 12.16 -6.81 -6.54
C ASP A 169 11.72 -6.69 -8.01
N VAL A 170 12.16 -5.63 -8.71
CA VAL A 170 11.92 -5.48 -10.16
C VAL A 170 12.64 -6.57 -10.96
N ILE A 171 13.91 -6.84 -10.63
CA ILE A 171 14.69 -7.90 -11.27
C ILE A 171 14.12 -9.28 -10.91
N MET A 172 13.75 -9.50 -9.66
CA MET A 172 13.16 -10.75 -9.19
C MET A 172 11.83 -11.06 -9.88
N ALA A 173 11.01 -10.05 -10.17
CA ALA A 173 9.74 -10.23 -10.87
C ALA A 173 9.93 -10.74 -12.31
N LEU A 174 10.96 -10.27 -13.01
CA LEU A 174 11.30 -10.77 -14.36
C LEU A 174 11.78 -12.21 -14.34
N ASN A 175 12.58 -12.56 -13.33
CA ASN A 175 13.17 -13.89 -13.21
C ASN A 175 12.17 -14.93 -12.68
N ASN A 176 11.16 -14.50 -11.93
CA ASN A 176 10.19 -15.39 -11.27
C ASN A 176 8.75 -14.84 -11.42
N PRO A 177 8.25 -14.72 -12.67
CA PRO A 177 6.94 -14.12 -12.96
C PRO A 177 5.75 -14.87 -12.33
N GLU A 178 5.93 -16.13 -11.97
CA GLU A 178 4.93 -16.95 -11.26
C GLU A 178 4.72 -16.52 -9.80
N HIS A 179 5.65 -15.76 -9.22
CA HIS A 179 5.55 -15.26 -7.85
C HIS A 179 4.72 -13.97 -7.78
N PHE A 180 3.42 -14.14 -7.54
CA PHE A 180 2.43 -13.06 -7.44
C PHE A 180 2.89 -11.85 -6.62
N ASP A 181 3.41 -12.06 -5.40
CA ASP A 181 3.78 -10.96 -4.52
C ASP A 181 4.99 -10.17 -5.02
N THR A 182 5.95 -10.85 -5.66
CA THR A 182 7.11 -10.22 -6.29
C THR A 182 6.68 -9.35 -7.46
N VAL A 183 5.81 -9.86 -8.34
CA VAL A 183 5.29 -9.08 -9.47
C VAL A 183 4.46 -7.90 -8.98
N ARG A 184 3.59 -8.11 -7.99
CA ARG A 184 2.81 -7.02 -7.38
C ARG A 184 3.72 -5.94 -6.78
N ASN A 185 4.76 -6.30 -6.03
CA ASN A 185 5.70 -5.34 -5.45
C ASN A 185 6.41 -4.54 -6.55
N SER A 186 6.88 -5.21 -7.61
CA SER A 186 7.51 -4.54 -8.75
C SER A 186 6.58 -3.55 -9.44
N CYS A 187 5.27 -3.82 -9.51
CA CYS A 187 4.28 -2.86 -10.03
C CYS A 187 4.22 -1.60 -9.16
N LEU A 188 4.23 -1.73 -7.83
CA LEU A 188 4.22 -0.58 -6.92
C LEU A 188 5.50 0.25 -7.06
N ILE A 189 6.65 -0.40 -7.21
CA ILE A 189 7.95 0.26 -7.45
C ILE A 189 7.89 1.06 -8.76
N ARG A 190 7.50 0.41 -9.87
CA ARG A 190 7.41 1.04 -11.18
C ARG A 190 6.42 2.20 -11.21
N ALA A 191 5.29 2.06 -10.51
CA ALA A 191 4.27 3.10 -10.43
C ALA A 191 4.76 4.35 -9.67
N GLU A 192 5.48 4.20 -8.57
CA GLU A 192 6.09 5.35 -7.87
C GLU A 192 7.20 6.00 -8.74
N GLN A 193 8.01 5.21 -9.44
CA GLN A 193 9.01 5.73 -10.39
C GLN A 193 8.35 6.54 -11.51
N ALA A 194 7.25 6.05 -12.08
CA ALA A 194 6.49 6.74 -13.12
C ALA A 194 5.93 8.08 -12.61
N LEU A 195 5.43 8.13 -11.37
CA LEU A 195 5.00 9.38 -10.73
C LEU A 195 6.14 10.39 -10.62
N TRP A 196 7.30 9.97 -10.09
CA TRP A 196 8.44 10.88 -9.94
C TRP A 196 9.01 11.32 -11.28
N HIS A 197 9.04 10.43 -12.26
CA HIS A 197 9.45 10.74 -13.63
C HIS A 197 8.52 11.76 -14.28
N TRP A 198 7.21 11.53 -14.23
CA TRP A 198 6.19 12.44 -14.76
C TRP A 198 6.32 13.83 -14.13
N LYS A 199 6.44 13.90 -12.80
CA LYS A 199 6.59 15.18 -12.08
C LYS A 199 7.80 15.97 -12.59
N ARG A 200 8.95 15.32 -12.78
CA ARG A 200 10.17 15.98 -13.28
C ARG A 200 10.00 16.56 -14.68
N GLN A 201 9.16 15.95 -15.51
CA GLN A 201 8.91 16.39 -16.88
C GLN A 201 7.81 17.44 -16.97
N ALA A 202 6.71 17.22 -16.26
CA ALA A 202 5.51 18.06 -16.34
C ALA A 202 5.61 19.33 -15.49
N CYS A 203 6.41 19.32 -14.41
CA CYS A 203 6.51 20.42 -13.45
C CYS A 203 5.13 20.96 -13.04
N PRO A 204 4.28 20.11 -12.41
CA PRO A 204 2.88 20.43 -12.15
C PRO A 204 2.72 21.64 -11.23
N ARG A 205 1.55 22.29 -11.33
CA ARG A 205 1.21 23.47 -10.51
C ARG A 205 0.91 23.10 -9.05
N PHE A 206 0.45 21.87 -8.83
CA PHE A 206 0.12 21.34 -7.51
C PHE A 206 1.34 20.67 -6.86
N LYS A 207 1.35 20.64 -5.52
CA LYS A 207 2.37 19.89 -4.79
C LYS A 207 2.11 18.38 -4.89
N ILE A 208 3.19 17.61 -4.94
CA ILE A 208 3.14 16.14 -4.91
C ILE A 208 3.84 15.64 -3.66
N ASN A 209 3.16 14.81 -2.88
CA ASN A 209 3.74 14.10 -1.74
C ASN A 209 3.42 12.60 -1.85
N VAL A 210 4.30 11.76 -1.33
CA VAL A 210 4.14 10.30 -1.29
C VAL A 210 4.10 9.86 0.17
N VAL A 211 3.09 9.06 0.54
CA VAL A 211 3.05 8.39 1.84
C VAL A 211 3.37 6.91 1.62
N SER A 212 4.55 6.49 2.08
CA SER A 212 5.08 5.14 1.91
C SER A 212 4.81 4.30 3.17
N ALA A 213 3.71 3.55 3.14
CA ALA A 213 3.25 2.78 4.29
C ALA A 213 3.99 1.45 4.45
N SER A 214 4.30 1.08 5.70
CA SER A 214 4.74 -0.27 6.06
C SER A 214 3.54 -1.22 6.22
N ASN A 215 3.67 -2.30 6.99
CA ASN A 215 2.52 -3.17 7.30
C ASN A 215 1.49 -2.40 8.13
N VAL A 216 0.35 -2.09 7.53
CA VAL A 216 -0.72 -1.35 8.20
C VAL A 216 -1.54 -2.28 9.08
N ILE A 217 -1.76 -1.86 10.32
CA ILE A 217 -2.62 -2.51 11.32
C ILE A 217 -3.64 -1.50 11.85
N GLY A 218 -4.63 -1.96 12.60
CA GLY A 218 -5.64 -1.09 13.18
C GLY A 218 -7.05 -1.52 12.82
N HIS A 219 -8.01 -0.74 13.29
CA HIS A 219 -9.41 -1.08 13.16
C HIS A 219 -9.89 -1.08 11.71
N LYS A 220 -10.96 -1.84 11.45
CA LYS A 220 -11.62 -1.88 10.15
C LYS A 220 -12.92 -1.10 10.21
N ILE A 221 -13.08 -0.16 9.27
CA ILE A 221 -14.36 0.49 8.99
C ILE A 221 -15.20 -0.46 8.14
N ALA A 222 -16.49 -0.60 8.47
CA ALA A 222 -17.45 -1.51 7.82
C ALA A 222 -16.87 -2.93 7.56
N PRO A 223 -16.49 -3.68 8.62
CA PRO A 223 -15.87 -5.00 8.50
C PRO A 223 -16.69 -6.03 7.70
N GLU A 224 -18.02 -5.87 7.64
CA GLU A 224 -18.96 -6.65 6.82
C GLU A 224 -18.71 -6.50 5.31
N HIS A 225 -18.25 -5.32 4.88
CA HIS A 225 -17.98 -4.98 3.49
C HIS A 225 -16.49 -5.03 3.15
N THR A 226 -15.64 -5.06 4.17
CA THR A 226 -14.19 -5.25 4.06
C THR A 226 -13.67 -6.59 4.63
N PRO A 227 -14.38 -7.73 4.45
CA PRO A 227 -14.00 -8.99 5.07
C PRO A 227 -12.72 -9.57 4.43
N ALA A 228 -12.47 -9.20 3.17
CA ALA A 228 -11.52 -9.81 2.26
C ALA A 228 -10.07 -9.33 2.39
N ASP A 229 -9.70 -8.58 3.44
CA ASP A 229 -8.28 -8.28 3.62
C ASP A 229 -7.55 -9.51 4.17
N TRP A 230 -7.27 -10.44 3.25
CA TRP A 230 -6.48 -11.63 3.49
C TRP A 230 -5.08 -11.30 4.02
N ARG A 231 -4.61 -10.05 3.85
CA ARG A 231 -3.34 -9.54 4.37
C ARG A 231 -3.44 -9.01 5.79
N ASN A 232 -4.63 -8.93 6.38
CA ASN A 232 -4.76 -8.79 7.83
C ASN A 232 -4.50 -10.15 8.49
N TRP A 233 -3.25 -10.60 8.40
CA TRP A 233 -2.72 -11.81 9.00
C TRP A 233 -3.06 -11.89 10.50
N PHE A 234 -3.12 -10.73 11.17
CA PHE A 234 -3.45 -10.63 12.58
C PHE A 234 -4.88 -11.08 12.87
N TRP A 235 -5.84 -10.64 12.04
CA TRP A 235 -7.22 -11.11 12.13
C TRP A 235 -7.32 -12.62 11.90
N ARG A 236 -6.62 -13.15 10.89
CA ARG A 236 -6.57 -14.60 10.63
C ARG A 236 -5.99 -15.37 11.81
N LEU A 237 -4.89 -14.88 12.39
CA LEU A 237 -4.29 -15.46 13.59
C LEU A 237 -5.28 -15.48 14.75
N TYR A 238 -5.94 -14.35 15.02
CA TYR A 238 -6.93 -14.26 16.09
C TYR A 238 -8.08 -15.28 15.90
N GLN A 239 -8.67 -15.34 14.69
CA GLN A 239 -9.79 -16.23 14.40
C GLN A 239 -9.40 -17.71 14.47
N LYS A 240 -8.27 -18.08 13.88
CA LYS A 240 -7.89 -19.46 13.65
C LYS A 240 -6.90 -20.02 14.69
N GLY A 241 -6.31 -19.17 15.52
CA GLY A 241 -5.31 -19.56 16.50
C GLY A 241 -4.15 -20.31 15.85
N SER A 242 -3.76 -21.45 16.44
CA SER A 242 -2.70 -22.34 15.98
C SER A 242 -2.97 -23.01 14.63
N THR A 243 -4.21 -22.95 14.13
CA THR A 243 -4.61 -23.42 12.80
C THR A 243 -4.71 -22.28 11.78
N GLY A 244 -4.36 -21.06 12.18
CA GLY A 244 -4.27 -19.94 11.26
C GLY A 244 -3.26 -20.25 10.19
N PRO A 245 -3.50 -19.82 8.93
CA PRO A 245 -2.47 -19.89 7.92
C PRO A 245 -1.33 -18.99 8.39
N VAL A 246 -0.33 -19.61 9.00
CA VAL A 246 1.07 -19.21 9.14
C VAL A 246 1.78 -20.44 9.72
N ILE A 247 2.75 -20.98 8.99
CA ILE A 247 4.06 -21.45 9.51
C ILE A 247 4.91 -22.07 8.38
N GLU A 248 4.34 -22.66 7.33
CA GLU A 248 5.11 -23.05 6.14
C GLU A 248 5.07 -21.94 5.07
N GLY A 249 6.22 -21.34 4.77
CA GLY A 249 6.38 -20.37 3.68
C GLY A 249 6.15 -18.89 4.02
N ALA A 250 5.76 -18.54 5.26
CA ALA A 250 5.56 -17.14 5.67
C ALA A 250 6.86 -16.32 5.79
N GLY A 251 8.02 -16.99 5.74
CA GLY A 251 9.34 -16.38 5.60
C GLY A 251 9.75 -15.38 6.70
N PRO A 252 10.96 -14.82 6.61
CA PRO A 252 11.47 -13.75 7.48
C PRO A 252 10.73 -12.40 7.35
N GLN A 253 9.66 -12.31 6.56
CA GLN A 253 9.03 -11.05 6.11
C GLN A 253 8.12 -10.35 7.13
N GLN A 254 7.80 -10.97 8.26
CA GLN A 254 6.92 -10.36 9.29
C GLN A 254 7.64 -9.88 10.55
N SER A 255 8.96 -9.99 10.61
CA SER A 255 9.78 -9.17 11.51
C SER A 255 10.04 -7.82 10.86
N HIS A 256 9.03 -6.95 10.84
CA HIS A 256 9.09 -5.70 10.11
C HIS A 256 8.45 -4.50 10.81
N TRP A 257 8.42 -3.37 10.12
CA TRP A 257 7.71 -2.17 10.53
C TRP A 257 6.20 -2.36 10.40
N TYR A 258 5.50 -2.01 11.48
CA TYR A 258 4.05 -1.95 11.56
C TYR A 258 3.61 -0.53 11.88
N VAL A 259 2.48 -0.11 11.34
CA VAL A 259 1.96 1.26 11.53
C VAL A 259 0.45 1.21 11.68
N ASP A 260 -0.10 2.05 12.56
CA ASP A 260 -1.54 2.15 12.71
C ASP A 260 -2.18 2.86 11.50
N VAL A 261 -3.32 2.38 11.05
CA VAL A 261 -4.07 2.92 9.91
C VAL A 261 -4.44 4.39 10.12
N GLU A 262 -4.74 4.81 11.35
CA GLU A 262 -5.04 6.20 11.70
C GLU A 262 -3.82 7.10 11.58
N ASP A 263 -2.62 6.58 11.88
CA ASP A 263 -1.35 7.30 11.69
C ASP A 263 -1.05 7.47 10.20
N VAL A 264 -1.21 6.39 9.41
CA VAL A 264 -0.99 6.46 7.95
C VAL A 264 -1.96 7.44 7.29
N ALA A 265 -3.24 7.37 7.65
CA ALA A 265 -4.24 8.29 7.11
C ALA A 265 -3.98 9.73 7.52
N LEU A 266 -3.55 9.99 8.76
CA LEU A 266 -3.16 11.33 9.18
C LEU A 266 -2.03 11.88 8.30
N LEU A 267 -1.03 11.06 7.95
CA LEU A 267 0.06 11.50 7.08
C LEU A 267 -0.42 11.85 5.66
N HIS A 268 -1.48 11.20 5.16
CA HIS A 268 -2.11 11.59 3.90
C HIS A 268 -2.84 12.93 4.03
N VAL A 269 -3.58 13.13 5.12
CA VAL A 269 -4.28 14.39 5.41
C VAL A 269 -3.29 15.54 5.56
N ALA A 270 -2.24 15.37 6.36
CA ALA A 270 -1.19 16.35 6.56
C ALA A 270 -0.49 16.70 5.23
N SER A 271 -0.28 15.72 4.36
CA SER A 271 0.30 15.94 3.02
C SER A 271 -0.52 16.87 2.13
N ILE A 272 -1.84 17.03 2.38
CA ILE A 272 -2.70 18.01 1.72
C ILE A 272 -2.52 19.41 2.32
N PHE A 273 -2.48 19.52 3.65
CA PHE A 273 -2.66 20.83 4.31
C PHE A 273 -1.36 21.48 4.82
N ASP A 274 -0.28 20.72 5.02
CA ASP A 274 1.02 21.28 5.42
C ASP A 274 1.79 21.85 4.23
N GLU A 275 2.75 22.72 4.47
CA GLU A 275 3.46 23.48 3.42
C GLU A 275 4.49 22.64 2.65
N PHE A 276 4.89 21.47 3.16
CA PHE A 276 5.88 20.63 2.49
C PHE A 276 5.36 20.07 1.17
N ALA A 277 6.27 19.94 0.22
CA ALA A 277 6.03 19.41 -1.11
C ALA A 277 7.23 18.57 -1.51
N ASN A 278 7.01 17.61 -2.42
CA ASN A 278 8.04 16.76 -3.01
C ASN A 278 8.64 15.75 -2.05
N GLU A 279 7.90 15.38 -1.02
CA GLU A 279 8.39 14.52 0.05
C GLU A 279 7.90 13.08 -0.13
N ARG A 280 8.74 12.13 0.28
CA ARG A 280 8.32 10.75 0.54
C ARG A 280 8.32 10.48 2.04
N LEU A 281 7.14 10.52 2.65
CA LEU A 281 6.94 10.26 4.07
C LEU A 281 6.95 8.75 4.33
N GLN A 282 7.96 8.28 5.07
CA GLN A 282 8.03 6.89 5.50
C GLN A 282 7.11 6.65 6.69
N ALA A 283 5.93 6.11 6.40
CA ALA A 283 4.91 5.82 7.40
C ALA A 283 5.19 4.47 8.09
N TRP A 284 6.31 4.40 8.84
CA TRP A 284 6.81 3.16 9.45
C TRP A 284 6.81 3.31 10.97
N GLY A 285 5.80 2.75 11.63
CA GLY A 285 5.55 3.01 13.05
C GLY A 285 6.54 2.33 13.99
N SER A 286 6.28 1.07 14.32
CA SER A 286 7.09 0.27 15.24
C SER A 286 7.63 -0.97 14.55
N ARG A 287 8.93 -1.23 14.71
CA ARG A 287 9.51 -2.52 14.37
C ARG A 287 9.04 -3.56 15.38
N ARG A 288 8.40 -4.62 14.87
CA ARG A 288 7.88 -5.75 15.65
C ARG A 288 8.11 -7.05 14.92
N ASP A 289 7.96 -8.15 15.64
CA ASP A 289 7.85 -9.47 15.03
C ASP A 289 6.54 -10.17 15.39
N TRP A 290 6.37 -11.38 14.85
CA TRP A 290 5.22 -12.23 15.10
C TRP A 290 4.92 -12.45 16.59
N ASN A 291 5.96 -12.67 17.39
CA ASN A 291 5.79 -12.99 18.79
C ASN A 291 5.26 -11.77 19.56
N ASP A 292 5.54 -10.54 19.11
CA ASP A 292 4.93 -9.34 19.67
C ASP A 292 3.40 -9.33 19.50
N ALA A 293 2.89 -9.70 18.33
CA ALA A 293 1.45 -9.80 18.10
C ALA A 293 0.82 -10.99 18.83
N LEU A 294 1.49 -12.14 18.86
CA LEU A 294 1.04 -13.32 19.61
C LEU A 294 1.00 -13.04 21.11
N ASN A 295 1.92 -12.23 21.64
CA ASN A 295 1.88 -11.76 23.03
C ASN A 295 0.60 -10.96 23.31
N VAL A 296 0.21 -10.06 22.40
CA VAL A 296 -1.04 -9.30 22.53
C VAL A 296 -2.26 -10.23 22.51
N LEU A 297 -2.29 -11.19 21.58
CA LEU A 297 -3.39 -12.17 21.47
C LEU A 297 -3.52 -13.05 22.72
N ARG A 298 -2.40 -13.52 23.28
CA ARG A 298 -2.39 -14.29 24.54
C ARG A 298 -2.95 -13.46 25.69
N ALA A 299 -2.44 -12.24 25.87
CA ALA A 299 -2.91 -11.35 26.94
C ALA A 299 -4.42 -11.03 26.78
N TYR A 300 -4.87 -10.79 25.55
CA TYR A 300 -6.27 -10.53 25.25
C TYR A 300 -7.15 -11.75 25.57
N HIS A 301 -6.71 -12.96 25.19
CA HIS A 301 -7.46 -14.19 25.46
C HIS A 301 -7.59 -14.48 26.97
N VAL A 302 -6.51 -14.32 27.74
CA VAL A 302 -6.57 -14.43 29.21
C VAL A 302 -7.55 -13.42 29.80
N GLY A 303 -7.53 -12.18 29.30
CA GLY A 303 -8.47 -11.14 29.70
C GLY A 303 -9.93 -11.50 29.41
N LYS A 304 -10.21 -12.16 28.28
CA LYS A 304 -11.55 -12.63 27.93
C LYS A 304 -12.03 -13.73 28.89
N LEU A 305 -11.20 -14.75 29.12
CA LEU A 305 -11.52 -15.83 30.06
C LEU A 305 -11.79 -15.30 31.48
N ARG A 306 -11.04 -14.28 31.91
CA ARG A 306 -11.28 -13.61 33.20
C ARG A 306 -12.66 -12.95 33.24
N LYS A 307 -13.01 -12.15 32.23
CA LYS A 307 -14.33 -11.50 32.16
C LYS A 307 -15.47 -12.52 32.15
N GLU A 308 -15.32 -13.62 31.41
CA GLU A 308 -16.30 -14.71 31.37
C GLU A 308 -16.47 -15.38 32.73
N ALA A 309 -15.37 -15.65 33.44
CA ALA A 309 -15.42 -16.20 34.81
C ALA A 309 -16.10 -15.23 35.80
N GLU A 310 -15.79 -13.93 35.71
CA GLU A 310 -16.42 -12.88 36.53
C GLU A 310 -17.93 -12.76 36.27
N MET A 311 -18.38 -12.90 35.01
CA MET A 311 -19.80 -12.85 34.63
C MET A 311 -20.56 -14.15 34.95
N SER A 312 -19.87 -15.30 34.91
CA SER A 312 -20.43 -16.62 35.19
C SER A 312 -20.54 -16.93 36.69
N ALA A 313 -20.17 -15.98 37.57
CA ALA A 313 -20.10 -16.18 39.01
C ALA A 313 -21.49 -16.31 39.68
N ASP A 314 -22.18 -17.39 39.35
CA ASP A 314 -22.93 -18.21 40.30
C ASP A 314 -21.93 -19.29 40.79
N TRP A 315 -21.54 -19.23 42.07
CA TRP A 315 -20.73 -20.24 42.80
C TRP A 315 -19.19 -20.29 42.58
N GLY A 316 -18.47 -19.38 43.26
CA GLY A 316 -17.33 -19.75 44.13
C GLY A 316 -16.01 -20.26 43.55
N GLU A 317 -15.86 -20.51 42.25
CA GLU A 317 -14.55 -20.89 41.68
C GLU A 317 -13.68 -19.66 41.36
N GLU A 318 -12.48 -19.61 41.93
CA GLU A 318 -11.49 -18.55 41.67
C GLU A 318 -10.88 -18.71 40.27
N PHE A 319 -10.67 -17.60 39.56
CA PHE A 319 -10.09 -17.61 38.22
C PHE A 319 -8.66 -18.19 38.22
N ASP A 320 -8.48 -19.36 37.61
CA ASP A 320 -7.16 -19.99 37.44
C ASP A 320 -6.36 -19.33 36.31
N LEU A 321 -5.49 -18.39 36.69
CA LEU A 321 -4.59 -17.70 35.78
C LEU A 321 -3.62 -18.65 35.05
N GLY A 322 -3.15 -19.72 35.72
CA GLY A 322 -2.21 -20.68 35.13
C GLY A 322 -2.86 -21.45 33.98
N LYS A 323 -4.04 -22.01 34.23
CA LYS A 323 -4.85 -22.71 33.21
C LYS A 323 -5.24 -21.79 32.05
N ALA A 324 -5.57 -20.52 32.33
CA ALA A 324 -5.87 -19.54 31.29
C ALA A 324 -4.63 -19.22 30.42
N GLN A 325 -3.44 -19.12 31.02
CA GLN A 325 -2.18 -18.93 30.30
C GLN A 325 -1.83 -20.14 29.43
N GLU A 326 -2.04 -21.36 29.92
CA GLU A 326 -1.86 -22.60 29.15
C GLU A 326 -2.77 -22.66 27.93
N GLN A 327 -4.07 -22.34 28.11
CA GLN A 327 -5.02 -22.27 27.00
C GLN A 327 -4.62 -21.21 25.96
N ALA A 328 -4.21 -20.02 26.43
CA ALA A 328 -3.73 -18.96 25.55
C ALA A 328 -2.49 -19.38 24.76
N LEU A 329 -1.55 -20.09 25.39
CA LEU A 329 -0.34 -20.58 24.74
C LEU A 329 -0.64 -21.71 23.74
N ALA A 330 -1.57 -22.61 24.06
CA ALA A 330 -2.02 -23.66 23.16
C ALA A 330 -2.70 -23.06 21.90
N ARG A 331 -3.50 -22.01 22.09
CA ARG A 331 -4.17 -21.29 20.99
C ARG A 331 -3.20 -20.42 20.18
N TYR A 332 -2.23 -19.79 20.81
CA TYR A 332 -1.27 -18.89 20.19
C TYR A 332 0.16 -19.30 20.58
N PRO A 333 0.73 -20.33 19.93
CA PRO A 333 2.04 -20.86 20.30
C PRO A 333 3.16 -19.85 20.07
N VAL A 334 4.25 -19.96 20.82
CA VAL A 334 5.47 -19.19 20.55
C VAL A 334 6.13 -19.73 19.29
N ILE A 335 6.37 -18.86 18.31
CA ILE A 335 7.08 -19.22 17.09
C ILE A 335 8.57 -19.06 17.37
N ARG A 336 9.29 -20.19 17.38
CA ARG A 336 10.75 -20.20 17.45
C ARG A 336 11.27 -20.09 16.01
N GLY A 337 12.16 -19.14 15.75
CA GLY A 337 12.85 -19.06 14.46
C GLY A 337 13.64 -20.34 14.17
N ASP A 338 14.13 -20.51 12.94
CA ASP A 338 15.08 -21.58 12.63
C ASP A 338 16.21 -21.59 13.66
N ARG A 339 16.50 -22.77 14.19
CA ARG A 339 17.30 -23.07 15.40
C ARG A 339 18.79 -22.68 15.32
N ASN A 340 19.14 -21.44 14.99
CA ASN A 340 20.49 -20.88 15.14
C ASN A 340 20.49 -19.58 15.96
N ASP A 341 19.50 -19.42 16.84
CA ASP A 341 19.29 -18.22 17.68
C ASP A 341 20.03 -18.27 19.03
N ASN A 342 20.93 -19.25 19.24
CA ASN A 342 21.58 -19.49 20.54
C ASN A 342 22.67 -18.46 20.92
N ASP A 343 23.09 -17.58 20.00
CA ASP A 343 24.33 -16.81 20.21
C ASP A 343 24.10 -15.34 20.58
N GLY A 344 22.85 -14.88 20.74
CA GLY A 344 22.56 -13.48 21.13
C GLY A 344 23.14 -12.41 20.16
N LYS A 345 23.58 -12.83 18.97
CA LYS A 345 24.35 -12.03 17.99
C LYS A 345 23.78 -12.07 16.58
N ASN A 346 22.61 -12.67 16.35
CA ASN A 346 21.89 -12.52 15.09
C ASN A 346 21.28 -11.11 15.02
N LYS A 347 22.09 -10.13 14.59
CA LYS A 347 21.60 -8.84 14.14
C LYS A 347 20.67 -9.09 12.95
N ARG A 348 19.36 -9.21 13.20
CA ARG A 348 18.36 -9.16 12.14
C ARG A 348 18.53 -7.79 11.48
N GLY A 349 19.05 -7.76 10.27
CA GLY A 349 19.21 -6.57 9.45
C GLY A 349 18.11 -5.55 9.66
N GLN A 350 18.51 -4.31 9.91
CA GLN A 350 17.59 -3.25 10.29
C GLN A 350 17.34 -2.33 9.10
N LEU A 351 16.09 -2.31 8.64
CA LEU A 351 15.59 -1.21 7.83
C LEU A 351 15.38 -0.01 8.74
N SER A 352 15.97 1.13 8.41
CA SER A 352 15.86 2.38 9.17
C SER A 352 15.68 3.57 8.22
N THR A 353 15.18 4.67 8.76
CA THR A 353 14.98 5.93 8.03
C THR A 353 14.97 7.09 9.01
N ASP A 354 14.99 8.31 8.50
CA ASP A 354 14.79 9.51 9.32
C ASP A 354 13.29 9.78 9.49
N PHE A 355 12.82 9.73 10.75
CA PHE A 355 11.42 9.98 11.09
C PHE A 355 11.15 11.43 11.49
N THR A 356 12.15 12.31 11.53
CA THR A 356 12.03 13.67 12.10
C THR A 356 10.81 14.41 11.54
N LYS A 357 10.67 14.48 10.21
CA LYS A 357 9.54 15.15 9.55
C LYS A 357 8.18 14.54 9.90
N VAL A 358 8.11 13.22 10.01
CA VAL A 358 6.88 12.51 10.37
C VAL A 358 6.50 12.77 11.84
N LEU A 359 7.48 12.80 12.73
CA LEU A 359 7.25 13.11 14.14
C LEU A 359 6.87 14.57 14.33
N ASP A 360 7.43 15.50 13.55
CA ASP A 360 7.03 16.91 13.53
C ASP A 360 5.56 17.07 13.09
N ILE A 361 5.14 16.32 12.07
CA ILE A 361 3.73 16.26 11.66
C ILE A 361 2.86 15.76 12.82
N PHE A 362 3.26 14.70 13.54
CA PHE A 362 2.48 14.22 14.68
C PHE A 362 2.47 15.17 15.87
N GLU A 363 3.55 15.90 16.12
CA GLU A 363 3.57 16.93 17.14
C GLU A 363 2.56 18.03 16.79
N LYS A 364 2.55 18.48 15.53
CA LYS A 364 1.58 19.49 15.06
C LYS A 364 0.13 18.99 15.06
N TRP A 365 -0.11 17.76 14.59
CA TRP A 365 -1.45 17.27 14.32
C TRP A 365 -2.11 16.47 15.45
N LYS A 366 -1.30 15.82 16.30
CA LYS A 366 -1.76 15.03 17.46
C LYS A 366 -1.27 15.57 18.80
N GLY A 367 -0.31 16.52 18.82
CA GLY A 367 0.20 17.12 20.04
C GLY A 367 1.08 16.21 20.90
N ALA A 368 1.55 15.09 20.35
CA ALA A 368 2.28 14.07 21.11
C ALA A 368 3.58 13.58 20.45
N GLY A 369 3.87 14.04 19.22
CA GLY A 369 5.12 13.75 18.51
C GLY A 369 5.43 12.27 18.34
N ARG A 370 4.42 11.40 18.22
CA ARG A 370 4.62 9.94 18.26
C ARG A 370 3.56 9.16 17.51
N TRP A 371 3.98 7.98 17.05
CA TRP A 371 3.12 6.91 16.56
C TRP A 371 2.16 6.41 17.64
N LYS A 372 1.01 5.92 17.22
CA LYS A 372 0.15 5.07 18.05
C LYS A 372 0.87 3.77 18.37
N LEU A 373 0.72 3.29 19.61
CA LEU A 373 1.42 2.11 20.09
C LEU A 373 0.85 0.85 19.45
N PHE A 374 1.74 0.01 18.92
CA PHE A 374 1.39 -1.27 18.28
C PHE A 374 0.39 -2.11 19.11
N GLN A 375 0.63 -2.28 20.41
CA GLN A 375 -0.25 -3.06 21.27
C GLN A 375 -1.64 -2.42 21.43
N THR A 376 -1.70 -1.09 21.46
CA THR A 376 -2.96 -0.34 21.54
C THR A 376 -3.75 -0.53 20.25
N SER A 377 -3.12 -0.35 19.09
CA SER A 377 -3.71 -0.58 17.77
C SER A 377 -4.33 -1.98 17.65
N LEU A 378 -3.61 -3.00 18.08
CA LEU A 378 -4.10 -4.38 18.02
C LEU A 378 -5.26 -4.62 18.99
N ARG A 379 -5.20 -4.12 20.23
CA ARG A 379 -6.28 -4.30 21.22
C ARG A 379 -7.58 -3.66 20.76
N GLU A 380 -7.54 -2.41 20.32
CA GLU A 380 -8.73 -1.72 19.80
C GLU A 380 -9.33 -2.44 18.59
N SER A 381 -8.47 -3.00 17.72
CA SER A 381 -8.93 -3.82 16.60
C SER A 381 -9.69 -5.06 17.08
N LEU A 382 -9.17 -5.76 18.10
CA LEU A 382 -9.80 -6.94 18.68
C LEU A 382 -11.14 -6.63 19.34
N ASP A 383 -11.22 -5.53 20.10
CA ASP A 383 -12.46 -5.11 20.76
C ASP A 383 -13.57 -4.87 19.72
N LEU A 384 -13.23 -4.22 18.60
CA LEU A 384 -14.17 -3.99 17.50
C LEU A 384 -14.59 -5.27 16.79
N PHE A 385 -13.64 -6.20 16.59
CA PHE A 385 -13.96 -7.49 16.00
C PHE A 385 -14.94 -8.30 16.84
N GLU A 386 -14.80 -8.30 18.17
CA GLU A 386 -15.73 -8.98 19.09
C GLU A 386 -17.10 -8.29 19.10
N ALA A 387 -17.15 -6.96 19.04
CA ALA A 387 -18.41 -6.23 18.94
C ALA A 387 -19.17 -6.60 17.64
N TYR A 388 -18.44 -6.70 16.53
CA TYR A 388 -18.99 -7.11 15.25
C TYR A 388 -19.52 -8.56 15.25
N THR A 389 -18.78 -9.51 15.82
CA THR A 389 -19.23 -10.91 15.91
C THR A 389 -20.45 -11.05 16.81
N ALA A 390 -20.52 -10.30 17.92
CA ALA A 390 -21.70 -10.26 18.77
C ALA A 390 -22.93 -9.73 18.03
N HIS A 391 -22.79 -8.64 17.27
CA HIS A 391 -23.89 -8.06 16.51
C HIS A 391 -24.41 -8.99 15.41
N THR A 392 -23.51 -9.60 14.65
CA THR A 392 -23.87 -10.52 13.55
C THR A 392 -24.53 -11.81 14.04
N ASN A 393 -24.04 -12.40 15.12
CA ASN A 393 -24.66 -13.58 15.75
C ASN A 393 -26.01 -13.26 16.42
N GLY A 394 -26.21 -12.03 16.90
CA GLY A 394 -27.46 -11.58 17.52
C GLY A 394 -28.54 -11.16 16.51
N ALA A 395 -28.15 -10.67 15.33
CA ALA A 395 -29.07 -10.19 14.30
C ALA A 395 -29.60 -11.31 13.39
N ASN A 396 -28.84 -12.40 13.22
CA ASN A 396 -29.26 -13.60 12.50
C ASN A 396 -28.67 -14.81 13.23
N GLY A 397 -29.50 -15.68 13.80
CA GLY A 397 -29.09 -16.87 14.56
C GLY A 397 -28.38 -17.97 13.75
N VAL A 398 -27.47 -17.62 12.85
CA VAL A 398 -26.59 -18.52 12.12
C VAL A 398 -25.18 -18.36 12.68
N PRO A 399 -24.68 -19.34 13.45
CA PRO A 399 -23.29 -19.33 13.90
C PRO A 399 -22.36 -19.39 12.68
N ILE A 400 -21.29 -18.59 12.66
CA ILE A 400 -20.19 -18.78 11.72
C ILE A 400 -19.35 -19.99 12.18
N ASN A 401 -19.91 -21.19 12.03
CA ASN A 401 -19.12 -22.41 11.94
C ASN A 401 -18.81 -22.64 10.46
N GLY A 402 -17.54 -22.45 10.11
CA GLY A 402 -16.91 -23.05 8.92
C GLY A 402 -17.54 -22.70 7.58
N VAL A 403 -16.87 -21.83 6.82
CA VAL A 403 -16.91 -21.95 5.36
C VAL A 403 -16.49 -23.39 5.05
N GLN A 404 -17.43 -24.21 4.55
CA GLN A 404 -17.15 -25.54 4.05
C GLN A 404 -16.00 -25.44 3.06
N ALA A 405 -14.91 -26.14 3.36
CA ALA A 405 -13.85 -26.39 2.41
C ALA A 405 -14.46 -27.22 1.27
N GLY A 406 -14.65 -26.59 0.11
CA GLY A 406 -14.85 -27.34 -1.12
C GLY A 406 -13.57 -28.12 -1.39
N GLU A 407 -13.65 -29.44 -1.28
CA GLU A 407 -12.59 -30.37 -1.66
C GLU A 407 -12.21 -30.14 -3.13
N VAL A 408 -11.05 -29.53 -3.38
CA VAL A 408 -10.35 -29.71 -4.65
C VAL A 408 -9.38 -30.85 -4.43
N GLN A 409 -9.75 -32.04 -4.93
CA GLN A 409 -8.88 -33.20 -4.97
C GLN A 409 -7.57 -32.85 -5.68
N ALA A 410 -6.48 -32.80 -4.92
CA ALA A 410 -5.13 -32.81 -5.46
C ALA A 410 -4.91 -34.18 -6.12
N LYS A 411 -4.79 -34.19 -7.45
CA LYS A 411 -4.25 -35.36 -8.15
C LYS A 411 -2.75 -35.35 -7.99
N ASP A 412 -2.26 -36.37 -7.29
CA ASP A 412 -0.87 -36.77 -7.23
C ASP A 412 -0.22 -36.77 -8.61
N LYS A 413 0.92 -36.08 -8.73
CA LYS A 413 1.99 -36.48 -9.62
C LYS A 413 3.32 -36.40 -8.87
N HIS A 414 3.89 -37.58 -8.71
CA HIS A 414 5.17 -37.86 -8.09
C HIS A 414 6.35 -37.09 -8.69
N ALA A 415 7.26 -36.74 -7.77
CA ALA A 415 8.72 -36.84 -7.85
C ALA A 415 9.46 -36.16 -9.01
N ASN A 416 10.28 -35.17 -8.66
CA ASN A 416 11.74 -35.29 -8.80
C ASN A 416 12.44 -34.28 -7.90
N GLY A 417 13.36 -34.79 -7.06
CA GLY A 417 14.18 -33.98 -6.16
C GLY A 417 15.27 -33.23 -6.92
N VAL A 418 15.62 -32.03 -6.41
CA VAL A 418 16.82 -31.27 -6.75
C VAL A 418 17.29 -30.57 -5.45
N PRO A 419 18.61 -30.45 -5.21
CA PRO A 419 19.18 -30.43 -3.87
C PRO A 419 19.29 -29.05 -3.22
N ASN A 420 19.37 -29.10 -1.88
CA ASN A 420 19.83 -28.02 -1.00
C ASN A 420 21.15 -27.40 -1.49
N GLY A 421 21.18 -26.07 -1.56
CA GLY A 421 22.42 -25.29 -1.61
C GLY A 421 22.33 -24.07 -2.52
N VAL A 422 22.09 -22.89 -1.95
CA VAL A 422 22.46 -21.61 -2.58
C VAL A 422 23.54 -20.97 -1.70
N PRO A 423 24.69 -20.54 -2.26
CA PRO A 423 25.78 -20.00 -1.46
C PRO A 423 25.49 -18.59 -0.95
N VAL A 424 26.03 -18.35 0.25
CA VAL A 424 26.13 -17.07 0.94
C VAL A 424 27.03 -16.11 0.16
N GLY A 425 26.57 -14.86 -0.02
CA GLY A 425 27.43 -13.68 -0.02
C GLY A 425 27.92 -13.17 -1.39
N VAL A 426 27.34 -12.05 -1.84
CA VAL A 426 28.07 -11.03 -2.58
C VAL A 426 27.72 -9.67 -1.95
N PRO A 427 28.69 -8.85 -1.51
CA PRO A 427 28.39 -7.52 -0.99
C PRO A 427 28.01 -6.61 -2.16
N ILE A 428 26.82 -6.02 -2.13
CA ILE A 428 26.32 -5.15 -3.20
C ILE A 428 26.49 -3.69 -2.77
N ASN A 429 27.42 -3.00 -3.41
CA ASN A 429 27.57 -1.55 -3.34
C ASN A 429 26.33 -0.84 -3.91
N ARG A 430 25.98 0.32 -3.34
CA ARG A 430 24.94 1.26 -3.82
C ARG A 430 24.86 1.29 -5.35
N VAL A 431 23.78 0.78 -5.92
CA VAL A 431 23.46 0.91 -7.35
C VAL A 431 22.63 2.18 -7.52
N ARG A 432 23.07 3.11 -8.37
CA ARG A 432 22.33 4.35 -8.70
C ARG A 432 21.44 4.12 -9.93
N GLU A 433 20.42 4.95 -10.09
CA GLU A 433 19.44 4.93 -11.20
C GLU A 433 20.11 4.87 -12.60
N SER A 434 21.31 5.43 -12.75
CA SER A 434 22.13 5.40 -13.97
C SER A 434 22.61 3.99 -14.38
N ASP A 435 22.80 3.08 -13.43
CA ASP A 435 23.38 1.76 -13.67
C ASP A 435 22.32 0.77 -14.20
N VAL A 436 21.04 1.07 -13.97
CA VAL A 436 19.90 0.30 -14.47
C VAL A 436 19.66 0.62 -15.96
N GLN A 437 19.76 1.89 -16.36
CA GLN A 437 19.67 2.29 -17.78
C GLN A 437 20.81 1.69 -18.63
N ALA A 438 22.01 1.50 -18.04
CA ALA A 438 23.14 0.90 -18.74
C ALA A 438 22.93 -0.59 -19.05
N LYS A 439 22.18 -1.33 -18.21
CA LYS A 439 21.83 -2.74 -18.46
C LYS A 439 20.74 -2.90 -19.53
N GLU A 440 19.88 -1.90 -19.73
CA GLU A 440 18.85 -1.92 -20.77
C GLU A 440 19.43 -1.75 -22.19
N MET A 441 20.63 -1.17 -22.35
CA MET A 441 21.28 -0.97 -23.66
C MET A 441 22.13 -2.16 -24.16
N HIS A 442 22.25 -3.28 -23.43
CA HIS A 442 23.06 -4.43 -23.85
C HIS A 442 22.26 -5.71 -24.13
N GLY A 443 20.93 -5.62 -24.18
CA GLY A 443 20.02 -6.72 -24.55
C GLY A 443 19.61 -6.71 -26.02
N ASN A 444 20.53 -6.46 -26.95
CA ASN A 444 20.28 -6.67 -28.39
C ASN A 444 21.56 -7.17 -29.06
N GLY A 445 21.67 -8.50 -29.15
CA GLY A 445 22.78 -9.20 -29.79
C GLY A 445 22.31 -10.52 -30.36
N VAL A 446 21.67 -10.46 -31.53
CA VAL A 446 21.35 -11.60 -32.38
C VAL A 446 22.66 -12.22 -32.88
N GLN A 447 22.87 -13.51 -32.60
CA GLN A 447 23.86 -14.33 -33.31
C GLN A 447 23.28 -14.76 -34.66
N ALA A 448 23.88 -14.30 -35.75
CA ALA A 448 23.86 -15.02 -37.03
C ALA A 448 25.27 -14.97 -37.62
N ASN A 449 25.80 -16.17 -37.90
CA ASN A 449 27.10 -16.45 -38.48
C ASN A 449 27.34 -15.74 -39.81
N GLY A 450 28.61 -15.39 -40.07
CA GLY A 450 29.19 -15.64 -41.38
C GLY A 450 29.96 -14.50 -42.05
N ILE A 451 31.29 -14.62 -41.97
CA ILE A 451 32.24 -14.36 -43.06
C ILE A 451 32.65 -12.88 -43.29
N MET A 452 33.95 -12.64 -43.04
CA MET A 452 34.75 -11.49 -43.49
C MET A 452 34.56 -11.20 -44.97
N THR A 453 34.76 -9.94 -45.42
CA THR A 453 35.83 -9.53 -46.36
C THR A 453 35.73 -8.02 -46.69
N LEU A 454 36.81 -7.30 -46.36
CA LEU A 454 37.46 -6.15 -47.02
C LEU A 454 36.69 -4.91 -47.55
N ALA A 455 37.13 -3.76 -47.00
CA ALA A 455 37.79 -2.63 -47.68
C ALA A 455 37.02 -1.62 -48.59
N ASN A 456 37.21 -0.35 -48.19
CA ASN A 456 37.54 0.85 -48.99
C ASN A 456 36.52 1.57 -49.88
N GLY A 457 36.60 2.91 -49.81
CA GLY A 457 36.29 3.88 -50.88
C GLY A 457 34.99 4.67 -50.66
N GLU A 458 35.02 5.89 -50.10
CA GLU A 458 35.26 7.20 -50.73
C GLU A 458 34.11 7.80 -51.58
N ALA A 459 33.94 9.12 -51.38
CA ALA A 459 33.41 10.17 -52.27
C ALA A 459 31.87 10.33 -52.43
N ARG A 460 31.28 11.41 -51.89
CA ARG A 460 30.97 12.74 -52.52
C ARG A 460 29.89 12.65 -53.62
N SER A 461 28.70 13.22 -53.48
CA SER A 461 28.26 14.61 -53.79
C SER A 461 26.80 14.46 -54.29
N GLY A 462 25.80 15.32 -54.03
CA GLY A 462 25.66 16.74 -54.30
C GLY A 462 24.21 17.01 -54.79
N SER A 463 23.72 18.24 -54.58
CA SER A 463 22.61 18.96 -55.25
C SER A 463 21.12 18.52 -55.09
N ALA A 464 20.43 19.17 -54.13
CA ALA A 464 19.34 20.17 -54.26
C ALA A 464 18.31 20.21 -55.45
N PRO A 465 17.12 20.85 -55.23
CA PRO A 465 15.78 20.52 -55.77
C PRO A 465 15.33 21.43 -56.94
N PRO A 466 14.04 21.45 -57.39
CA PRO A 466 13.06 22.43 -56.83
C PRO A 466 11.52 22.18 -57.01
N LEU A 467 10.70 23.01 -56.33
CA LEU A 467 9.42 23.71 -56.71
C LEU A 467 8.26 22.94 -57.39
N GLY A 468 6.95 23.15 -57.15
CA GLY A 468 6.21 24.15 -56.38
C GLY A 468 4.67 24.08 -56.63
N MET A 469 3.95 24.94 -55.90
CA MET A 469 2.59 25.51 -56.14
C MET A 469 1.29 24.66 -56.13
N ARG A 470 0.56 24.69 -54.99
CA ARG A 470 -0.70 25.47 -54.67
C ARG A 470 -1.94 25.46 -55.62
N PRO A 471 -3.14 25.91 -55.18
CA PRO A 471 -4.32 25.07 -54.85
C PRO A 471 -5.60 25.40 -55.66
N GLN A 472 -6.70 24.63 -55.50
CA GLN A 472 -8.10 25.16 -55.56
C GLN A 472 -9.18 24.16 -55.09
N ARG A 473 -10.10 24.65 -54.24
CA ARG A 473 -11.45 24.11 -53.90
C ARG A 473 -12.47 24.48 -55.03
N PRO A 474 -13.81 24.34 -54.89
CA PRO A 474 -14.71 23.42 -54.15
C PRO A 474 -15.81 22.81 -55.07
N ARG A 475 -16.69 21.91 -54.56
CA ARG A 475 -18.16 22.01 -54.80
C ARG A 475 -18.98 21.04 -53.94
N GLN A 476 -20.14 21.55 -53.55
CA GLN A 476 -21.24 20.98 -52.77
C GLN A 476 -22.05 19.89 -53.52
N LYS A 477 -22.77 19.05 -52.75
CA LYS A 477 -24.23 18.69 -52.82
C LYS A 477 -24.42 17.42 -51.99
N SER A 478 -25.05 17.45 -50.81
CA SER A 478 -26.49 17.48 -50.48
C SER A 478 -27.29 16.22 -50.85
N ARG A 479 -28.11 15.78 -49.86
CA ARG A 479 -29.07 14.66 -49.79
C ARG A 479 -28.44 13.28 -49.53
N ALA A 480 -28.91 12.46 -48.59
CA ALA A 480 -30.13 12.45 -47.78
C ALA A 480 -29.83 11.97 -46.35
#